data_AF-A0A7S3L3V3-F1
#
_entry.id   AF-A0A7S3L3V3-F1
#
_cell.length_a   1.000
_cell.length_b   1.000
_cell.length_c   1.000
_cell.angle_alpha   90.00
_cell.angle_beta   90.00
_cell.angle_gamma   90.00
#
_symmetry.space_group_name_H-M   'P 1'
#
loop_
_entity.id
_entity.type
_entity.pdbx_description
1 polymer ?
#
loop_
_entity_poly.entity_id
_entity_poly.type
_entity_poly.pdbx_seq_one_letter_code
_entity_poly.pdbx_strand_id
1 'polypeptide(L)'
;MSLFRNAFTKVGRRFMSTAAAEEGSAAGGLVLAVGTTFGTYMMADFLSNFIQHPSQKMDYGYFNQFLNRPVDQNWWGTRTQHIVGVAAALAVTDHTSQAIFTRALGKPLSFAAHPAAFVAHTFFFIFTGVALYCAHDAAYNPLHEGQRTKVLADNTYSSAVGSCTAWFEPYVAPTVARVAGTAAASSWLGSALLPATLAYSTVKGCGWNDWGKSGLNDHEMRMNGLPK
;
A
#
# COMPACT_ATOMS: atom_id res chain seq x y z
N MET A 1 10.72 -41.42 -2.53
CA MET A 1 11.30 -40.10 -2.20
C MET A 1 11.82 -39.32 -3.43
N SER A 2 11.16 -39.38 -4.59
CA SER A 2 11.64 -38.71 -5.83
C SER A 2 10.65 -37.69 -6.43
N LEU A 3 9.42 -37.60 -5.93
CA LEU A 3 8.39 -36.70 -6.46
C LEU A 3 8.43 -35.27 -5.88
N PHE A 4 9.02 -35.07 -4.69
CA PHE A 4 9.10 -33.75 -4.04
C PHE A 4 10.24 -32.85 -4.56
N ARG A 5 11.23 -33.42 -5.26
CA ARG A 5 12.37 -32.64 -5.79
C ARG A 5 12.05 -31.92 -7.11
N ASN A 6 11.06 -32.37 -7.87
CA ASN A 6 10.70 -31.82 -9.17
C ASN A 6 9.68 -30.66 -9.11
N ALA A 7 8.99 -30.48 -7.98
CA ALA A 7 8.06 -29.36 -7.80
C ALA A 7 8.81 -28.03 -7.56
N PHE A 8 9.97 -28.07 -6.90
CA PHE A 8 10.75 -26.86 -6.57
C PHE A 8 11.64 -26.36 -7.72
N THR A 9 12.05 -27.23 -8.66
CA THR A 9 12.82 -26.82 -9.84
C THR A 9 11.96 -26.17 -10.93
N LYS A 10 10.65 -26.40 -10.95
CA LYS A 10 9.74 -25.81 -11.96
C LYS A 10 9.29 -24.39 -11.61
N VAL A 11 9.28 -24.03 -10.33
CA VAL A 11 8.96 -22.67 -9.87
C VAL A 11 10.16 -21.72 -10.01
N GLY A 12 11.38 -22.21 -9.83
CA GLY A 12 12.61 -21.40 -9.93
C GLY A 12 13.09 -21.08 -11.35
N ARG A 13 12.52 -21.69 -12.40
CA ARG A 13 12.95 -21.47 -13.80
C ARG A 13 12.14 -20.46 -14.59
N ARG A 14 11.08 -19.88 -14.03
CA ARG A 14 10.21 -18.92 -14.74
C ARG A 14 10.63 -17.45 -14.59
N PHE A 15 11.79 -17.19 -13.97
CA PHE A 15 12.30 -15.83 -13.73
C PHE A 15 13.52 -15.44 -14.59
N MET A 16 13.75 -16.12 -15.72
CA MET A 16 14.75 -15.65 -16.69
C MET A 16 14.20 -15.57 -18.11
N SER A 17 14.46 -14.41 -18.72
CA SER A 17 14.25 -14.01 -20.12
C SER A 17 12.82 -13.62 -20.52
N THR A 18 12.41 -12.38 -20.22
CA THR A 18 11.44 -11.64 -21.04
C THR A 18 12.16 -10.96 -22.20
N ALA A 19 12.74 -11.76 -23.07
CA ALA A 19 13.11 -11.36 -24.42
C ALA A 19 12.47 -12.38 -25.37
N ALA A 20 11.54 -11.88 -26.18
CA ALA A 20 10.76 -12.57 -27.21
C ALA A 20 9.62 -13.50 -26.73
N ALA A 21 8.39 -12.95 -26.66
CA ALA A 21 7.16 -13.60 -27.16
C ALA A 21 5.94 -12.65 -27.11
N GLU A 22 5.59 -12.15 -28.29
CA GLU A 22 4.22 -11.88 -28.79
C GLU A 22 3.37 -10.78 -28.14
N GLU A 23 2.97 -9.83 -28.99
CA GLU A 23 2.16 -8.61 -28.76
C GLU A 23 0.73 -8.87 -28.23
N GLY A 24 0.35 -10.13 -27.96
CA GLY A 24 -0.86 -10.50 -27.22
C GLY A 24 -0.64 -10.78 -25.72
N SER A 25 0.61 -10.81 -25.23
CA SER A 25 0.96 -11.26 -23.86
C SER A 25 1.33 -10.13 -22.89
N ALA A 26 1.71 -8.95 -23.41
CA ALA A 26 2.23 -7.84 -22.60
C ALA A 26 1.16 -7.20 -21.70
N ALA A 27 -0.06 -7.02 -22.21
CA ALA A 27 -1.18 -6.46 -21.44
C ALA A 27 -1.62 -7.42 -20.32
N GLY A 28 -1.68 -8.72 -20.60
CA GLY A 28 -1.99 -9.73 -19.59
C GLY A 28 -0.94 -9.81 -18.48
N GLY A 29 0.34 -9.69 -18.83
CA GLY A 29 1.43 -9.63 -17.85
C GLY A 29 1.38 -8.39 -16.95
N LEU A 30 1.09 -7.21 -17.52
CA LEU A 30 0.95 -5.97 -16.75
C LEU A 30 -0.22 -6.03 -15.78
N VAL A 31 -1.40 -6.49 -16.23
CA VAL A 31 -2.59 -6.61 -15.36
C VAL A 31 -2.32 -7.54 -14.17
N LEU A 32 -1.65 -8.67 -14.39
CA LEU A 32 -1.27 -9.59 -13.31
C LEU A 32 -0.27 -8.96 -12.33
N ALA A 33 0.70 -8.19 -12.84
CA ALA A 33 1.68 -7.49 -12.01
C ALA A 33 1.02 -6.41 -11.14
N VAL A 34 0.17 -5.57 -11.73
CA VAL A 34 -0.64 -4.56 -11.01
C VAL A 34 -1.53 -5.24 -9.98
N GLY A 35 -2.18 -6.36 -10.32
CA GLY A 35 -3.01 -7.12 -9.38
C GLY A 35 -2.23 -7.69 -8.19
N THR A 36 -0.99 -8.15 -8.41
CA THR A 36 -0.10 -8.63 -7.33
C THR A 36 0.32 -7.48 -6.41
N THR A 37 0.68 -6.33 -6.98
CA THR A 37 0.99 -5.10 -6.24
C THR A 37 -0.22 -4.63 -5.43
N PHE A 38 -1.40 -4.62 -6.03
CA PHE A 38 -2.66 -4.29 -5.37
C PHE A 38 -2.92 -5.16 -4.15
N GLY A 39 -2.84 -6.48 -4.29
CA GLY A 39 -2.99 -7.41 -3.16
C GLY A 39 -1.94 -7.19 -2.07
N THR A 40 -0.70 -6.91 -2.45
CA THR A 40 0.38 -6.59 -1.51
C THR A 40 0.06 -5.32 -0.72
N TYR A 41 -0.38 -4.27 -1.40
CA TYR A 41 -0.74 -3.00 -0.76
C TYR A 41 -2.00 -3.11 0.10
N MET A 42 -3.01 -3.89 -0.29
CA MET A 42 -4.16 -4.15 0.57
C MET A 42 -3.74 -4.85 1.87
N MET A 43 -2.89 -5.87 1.76
CA MET A 43 -2.39 -6.59 2.94
C MET A 43 -1.52 -5.69 3.81
N ALA A 44 -0.65 -4.89 3.21
CA ALA A 44 0.19 -3.94 3.93
C ALA A 44 -0.63 -2.86 4.66
N ASP A 45 -1.63 -2.29 4.00
CA ASP A 45 -2.53 -1.31 4.58
C ASP A 45 -3.32 -1.94 5.74
N PHE A 46 -3.88 -3.13 5.54
CA PHE A 46 -4.55 -3.88 6.60
C PHE A 46 -3.63 -4.12 7.81
N LEU A 47 -2.43 -4.65 7.58
CA LEU A 47 -1.44 -4.94 8.63
C LEU A 47 -0.97 -3.68 9.36
N SER A 48 -0.85 -2.55 8.66
CA SER A 48 -0.46 -1.28 9.28
C SER A 48 -1.45 -0.82 10.36
N ASN A 49 -2.75 -1.12 10.21
CA ASN A 49 -3.73 -0.79 11.24
C ASN A 49 -3.44 -1.54 12.56
N PHE A 50 -2.92 -2.77 12.51
CA PHE A 50 -2.54 -3.50 13.73
C PHE A 50 -1.30 -2.93 14.40
N ILE A 51 -0.38 -2.37 13.60
CA ILE A 51 0.81 -1.71 14.12
C ILE A 51 0.41 -0.41 14.82
N GLN A 52 -0.47 0.36 14.19
CA GLN A 52 -0.90 1.65 14.73
C GLN A 52 -1.87 1.51 15.90
N HIS A 53 -2.73 0.49 15.86
CA HIS A 53 -3.85 0.32 16.79
C HIS A 53 -3.95 -1.11 17.34
N PRO A 54 -2.92 -1.60 18.05
CA PRO A 54 -2.81 -3.01 18.41
C PRO A 54 -3.94 -3.55 19.30
N SER A 55 -4.61 -2.68 20.06
CA SER A 55 -5.68 -3.05 20.99
C SER A 55 -7.06 -2.55 20.59
N GLN A 56 -7.19 -1.79 19.50
CA GLN A 56 -8.44 -1.11 19.17
C GLN A 56 -9.21 -1.85 18.08
N LYS A 57 -10.53 -1.81 18.19
CA LYS A 57 -11.46 -2.30 17.16
C LYS A 57 -11.55 -1.26 16.06
N MET A 58 -11.14 -1.65 14.86
CA MET A 58 -11.28 -0.89 13.63
C MET A 58 -12.63 -1.15 12.95
N ASP A 59 -13.13 -0.16 12.22
CA ASP A 59 -14.37 -0.27 11.44
C ASP A 59 -14.10 -0.73 10.01
N TYR A 60 -14.33 -2.01 9.74
CA TYR A 60 -14.21 -2.58 8.40
C TYR A 60 -15.54 -2.59 7.62
N GLY A 61 -16.53 -1.81 8.06
CA GLY A 61 -17.82 -1.69 7.39
C GLY A 61 -18.58 -2.99 7.37
N TYR A 62 -19.00 -3.43 6.18
CA TYR A 62 -19.69 -4.71 6.00
C TYR A 62 -18.97 -5.90 6.68
N PHE A 63 -17.63 -5.93 6.69
CA PHE A 63 -16.87 -7.02 7.29
C PHE A 63 -16.99 -7.13 8.82
N ASN A 64 -17.45 -6.07 9.51
CA ASN A 64 -17.67 -6.12 10.96
C ASN A 64 -18.73 -7.17 11.34
N GLN A 65 -19.66 -7.51 10.44
CA GLN A 65 -20.68 -8.54 10.67
C GLN A 65 -20.05 -9.90 10.98
N PHE A 66 -18.97 -10.26 10.26
CA PHE A 66 -18.25 -11.53 10.49
C PHE A 66 -17.47 -11.56 11.80
N LEU A 67 -17.26 -10.40 12.43
CA LEU A 67 -16.58 -10.25 13.71
C LEU A 67 -17.55 -10.04 14.88
N ASN A 68 -18.86 -10.16 14.64
CA ASN A 68 -19.92 -9.81 15.60
C ASN A 68 -19.78 -8.38 16.15
N ARG A 69 -19.38 -7.43 15.29
CA ARG A 69 -19.22 -6.01 15.61
C ARG A 69 -20.33 -5.18 14.96
N PRO A 70 -20.74 -4.05 15.57
CA PRO A 70 -21.74 -3.17 14.98
C PRO A 70 -21.25 -2.55 13.66
N VAL A 71 -22.17 -2.38 12.72
CA VAL A 71 -21.95 -1.71 11.42
C VAL A 71 -22.71 -0.39 11.44
N ASP A 72 -22.01 0.72 11.19
CA ASP A 72 -22.63 2.04 11.00
C ASP A 72 -22.83 2.29 9.50
N GLN A 73 -21.75 2.16 8.72
CA GLN A 73 -21.75 2.26 7.27
C GLN A 73 -21.21 0.98 6.64
N ASN A 74 -21.77 0.59 5.49
CA ASN A 74 -21.30 -0.62 4.78
C ASN A 74 -19.96 -0.40 4.05
N TRP A 75 -19.71 0.83 3.58
CA TRP A 75 -18.58 1.15 2.69
C TRP A 75 -17.93 2.50 2.99
N TRP A 76 -18.64 3.61 2.81
CA TRP A 76 -18.06 4.95 2.94
C TRP A 76 -17.60 5.25 4.37
N GLY A 77 -16.40 5.83 4.50
CA GLY A 77 -15.81 6.17 5.80
C GLY A 77 -15.28 4.97 6.59
N THR A 78 -15.23 3.78 5.97
CA THR A 78 -14.74 2.55 6.60
C THR A 78 -13.28 2.29 6.25
N ARG A 79 -12.57 1.53 7.09
CA ARG A 79 -11.20 1.08 6.82
C ARG A 79 -11.12 0.21 5.57
N THR A 80 -12.18 -0.53 5.24
CA THR A 80 -12.23 -1.36 4.02
C THR A 80 -12.19 -0.50 2.76
N GLN A 81 -13.00 0.55 2.69
CA GLN A 81 -12.99 1.49 1.58
C GLN A 81 -11.62 2.15 1.44
N HIS A 82 -11.03 2.55 2.56
CA HIS A 82 -9.68 3.09 2.58
C HIS A 82 -8.64 2.09 2.04
N ILE A 83 -8.58 0.88 2.60
CA ILE A 83 -7.63 -0.18 2.21
C ILE A 83 -7.72 -0.48 0.72
N VAL A 84 -8.93 -0.67 0.19
CA VAL A 84 -9.14 -1.00 -1.22
C VAL A 84 -8.81 0.21 -2.11
N GLY A 85 -9.31 1.38 -1.74
CA GLY A 85 -9.17 2.60 -2.54
C GLY A 85 -7.72 3.06 -2.67
N VAL A 86 -7.00 3.14 -1.55
CA VAL A 86 -5.59 3.54 -1.55
C VAL A 86 -4.72 2.49 -2.23
N ALA A 87 -4.91 1.20 -1.94
CA ALA A 87 -4.14 0.14 -2.59
C ALA A 87 -4.31 0.14 -4.12
N ALA A 88 -5.53 0.37 -4.61
CA ALA A 88 -5.80 0.44 -6.05
C ALA A 88 -5.07 1.63 -6.69
N ALA A 89 -5.18 2.82 -6.09
CA ALA A 89 -4.52 4.01 -6.61
C ALA A 89 -2.99 3.86 -6.57
N LEU A 90 -2.43 3.36 -5.47
CA LEU A 90 -0.98 3.11 -5.34
C LEU A 90 -0.48 2.08 -6.34
N ALA A 91 -1.21 0.98 -6.57
CA ALA A 91 -0.76 -0.03 -7.53
C ALA A 91 -0.66 0.54 -8.94
N VAL A 92 -1.61 1.40 -9.34
CA VAL A 92 -1.56 2.06 -10.65
C VAL A 92 -0.43 3.08 -10.72
N THR A 93 -0.28 3.94 -9.70
CA THR A 93 0.75 4.99 -9.71
C THR A 93 2.16 4.45 -9.55
N ASP A 94 2.34 3.34 -8.84
CA ASP A 94 3.61 2.64 -8.69
C ASP A 94 4.11 2.16 -10.06
N HIS A 95 3.31 1.33 -10.76
CA HIS A 95 3.67 0.84 -12.09
C HIS A 95 3.88 1.99 -13.11
N THR A 96 3.03 3.01 -13.05
CA THR A 96 3.18 4.21 -13.89
C THR A 96 4.49 4.95 -13.60
N SER A 97 4.81 5.13 -12.32
CA SER A 97 6.03 5.81 -11.89
C SER A 97 7.27 4.99 -12.24
N GLN A 98 7.28 3.68 -12.01
CA GLN A 98 8.36 2.79 -12.44
C GLN A 98 8.62 2.90 -13.95
N ALA A 99 7.57 2.98 -14.78
CA ALA A 99 7.70 3.17 -16.22
C ALA A 99 8.33 4.53 -16.58
N ILE A 100 7.90 5.61 -15.92
CA ILE A 100 8.47 6.96 -16.12
C ILE A 100 9.96 6.99 -15.75
N PHE A 101 10.31 6.49 -14.57
CA PHE A 101 11.69 6.51 -14.08
C PHE A 101 12.59 5.57 -14.90
N THR A 102 12.10 4.38 -15.28
CA THR A 102 12.85 3.46 -16.15
C THR A 102 13.13 4.08 -17.51
N ARG A 103 12.15 4.78 -18.09
CA ARG A 103 12.33 5.52 -19.36
C ARG A 103 13.33 6.66 -19.21
N ALA A 104 13.27 7.42 -18.13
CA ALA A 104 14.18 8.54 -17.87
C ALA A 104 15.63 8.07 -17.64
N LEU A 105 15.82 6.93 -16.98
CA LEU A 105 17.14 6.37 -16.67
C LEU A 105 17.74 5.53 -17.81
N GLY A 106 16.91 5.09 -18.77
CA GLY A 106 17.30 4.13 -19.80
C GLY A 106 17.67 2.74 -19.23
N LYS A 107 17.37 2.49 -17.95
CA LYS A 107 17.71 1.27 -17.20
C LYS A 107 16.62 0.94 -16.20
N PRO A 108 16.43 -0.33 -15.80
CA PRO A 108 15.48 -0.70 -14.77
C PRO A 108 15.73 0.06 -13.46
N LEU A 109 14.68 0.65 -12.92
CA LEU A 109 14.73 1.32 -11.62
C LEU A 109 15.10 0.31 -10.52
N SER A 110 16.12 0.61 -9.74
CA SER A 110 16.49 -0.19 -8.56
C SER A 110 17.21 0.66 -7.54
N PHE A 111 16.96 0.39 -6.27
CA PHE A 111 17.59 1.13 -5.18
C PHE A 111 19.11 0.98 -5.18
N ALA A 112 19.60 -0.22 -5.52
CA ALA A 112 21.04 -0.50 -5.56
C ALA A 112 21.80 0.31 -6.61
N ALA A 113 21.20 0.53 -7.79
CA ALA A 113 21.87 1.23 -8.89
C ALA A 113 21.53 2.73 -8.94
N HIS A 114 20.34 3.12 -8.49
CA HIS A 114 19.83 4.50 -8.63
C HIS A 114 19.10 4.94 -7.35
N PRO A 115 19.80 5.05 -6.20
CA PRO A 115 19.15 5.26 -4.90
C PRO A 115 18.32 6.54 -4.84
N ALA A 116 18.84 7.65 -5.37
CA ALA A 116 18.12 8.93 -5.39
C ALA A 116 16.85 8.86 -6.26
N ALA A 117 16.94 8.26 -7.45
CA ALA A 117 15.79 8.09 -8.33
C ALA A 117 14.74 7.15 -7.72
N PHE A 118 15.17 6.12 -7.00
CA PHE A 118 14.28 5.19 -6.31
C PHE A 118 13.54 5.86 -5.16
N VAL A 119 14.23 6.66 -4.34
CA VAL A 119 13.59 7.45 -3.27
C VAL A 119 12.60 8.47 -3.86
N ALA A 120 12.97 9.15 -4.96
CA ALA A 120 12.08 10.08 -5.65
C ALA A 120 10.84 9.37 -6.20
N HIS A 121 11.01 8.18 -6.77
CA HIS A 121 9.91 7.32 -7.20
C HIS A 121 9.00 6.97 -6.01
N THR A 122 9.55 6.50 -4.88
CA THR A 122 8.80 6.17 -3.67
C THR A 122 7.92 7.33 -3.22
N PHE A 123 8.49 8.53 -3.10
CA PHE A 123 7.70 9.71 -2.77
C PHE A 123 6.60 9.97 -3.80
N PHE A 124 6.96 9.96 -5.09
CA PHE A 124 6.05 10.34 -6.17
C PHE A 124 4.84 9.42 -6.28
N PHE A 125 5.05 8.10 -6.27
CA PHE A 125 3.94 7.15 -6.45
C PHE A 125 3.03 7.12 -5.23
N ILE A 126 3.59 7.20 -4.01
CA ILE A 126 2.82 7.25 -2.77
C ILE A 126 1.98 8.53 -2.74
N PHE A 127 2.61 9.69 -2.86
CA PHE A 127 1.90 10.96 -2.81
C PHE A 127 0.80 11.04 -3.86
N THR A 128 1.12 10.69 -5.11
CA THR A 128 0.16 10.79 -6.21
C THR A 128 -0.98 9.81 -6.06
N GLY A 129 -0.70 8.55 -5.70
CA GLY A 129 -1.76 7.55 -5.54
C GLY A 129 -2.68 7.87 -4.37
N VAL A 130 -2.12 8.31 -3.23
CA VAL A 130 -2.93 8.74 -2.09
C VAL A 130 -3.72 10.01 -2.42
N ALA A 131 -3.13 10.99 -3.10
CA ALA A 131 -3.84 12.21 -3.51
C ALA A 131 -5.00 11.91 -4.48
N LEU A 132 -4.81 10.96 -5.42
CA LEU A 132 -5.89 10.48 -6.30
C LEU A 132 -7.02 9.82 -5.50
N TYR A 133 -6.68 9.00 -4.51
CA TYR A 133 -7.67 8.46 -3.59
C TYR A 133 -8.41 9.57 -2.83
N CYS A 134 -7.70 10.55 -2.27
CA CYS A 134 -8.32 11.66 -1.54
C CYS A 134 -9.25 12.50 -2.43
N ALA A 135 -8.86 12.72 -3.69
CA ALA A 135 -9.71 13.39 -4.68
C ALA A 135 -10.99 12.59 -4.97
N HIS A 136 -10.85 11.28 -5.17
CA HIS A 136 -12.00 10.39 -5.37
C HIS A 136 -12.91 10.36 -4.14
N ASP A 137 -12.34 10.16 -2.95
CA ASP A 137 -13.09 10.14 -1.69
C ASP A 137 -13.83 11.47 -1.47
N ALA A 138 -13.15 12.61 -1.59
CA ALA A 138 -13.78 13.93 -1.47
C ALA A 138 -14.89 14.16 -2.51
N ALA A 139 -14.74 13.64 -3.73
CA ALA A 139 -15.71 13.84 -4.82
C ALA A 139 -16.97 12.97 -4.69
N TYR A 140 -16.87 11.77 -4.13
CA TYR A 140 -17.94 10.77 -4.19
C TYR A 140 -18.47 10.30 -2.83
N ASN A 141 -17.72 10.52 -1.75
CA ASN A 141 -18.16 10.13 -0.42
C ASN A 141 -19.23 11.11 0.10
N PRO A 142 -20.46 10.63 0.39
CA PRO A 142 -21.55 11.47 0.86
C PRO A 142 -21.26 12.10 2.24
N LEU A 143 -20.33 11.53 3.02
CA LEU A 143 -19.92 12.08 4.32
C LEU A 143 -19.24 13.45 4.19
N HIS A 144 -18.78 13.82 3.00
CA HIS A 144 -18.07 15.09 2.74
C HIS A 144 -18.95 16.13 2.06
N GLU A 145 -20.26 15.92 1.96
CA GLU A 145 -21.20 16.88 1.38
C GLU A 145 -21.07 18.26 2.08
N GLY A 146 -20.99 19.31 1.26
CA GLY A 146 -20.77 20.69 1.75
C GLY A 146 -19.33 21.02 2.17
N GLN A 147 -18.41 20.04 2.26
CA GLN A 147 -17.02 20.26 2.72
C GLN A 147 -15.93 19.68 1.80
N ARG A 148 -16.30 19.15 0.63
CA ARG A 148 -15.40 18.42 -0.29
C ARG A 148 -14.06 19.09 -0.56
N THR A 149 -14.05 20.38 -0.88
CA THR A 149 -12.80 21.12 -1.18
C THR A 149 -11.87 21.18 0.02
N LYS A 150 -12.44 21.38 1.22
CA LYS A 150 -11.66 21.41 2.46
C LYS A 150 -11.06 20.03 2.74
N VAL A 151 -11.89 18.98 2.67
CA VAL A 151 -11.45 17.59 2.87
C VAL A 151 -10.34 17.21 1.89
N LEU A 152 -10.48 17.59 0.61
CA LEU A 152 -9.44 17.35 -0.39
C LEU A 152 -8.14 18.06 -0.04
N ALA A 153 -8.19 19.34 0.32
CA ALA A 153 -7.01 20.13 0.67
C ALA A 153 -6.30 19.55 1.91
N ASP A 154 -7.05 19.29 2.98
CA ASP A 154 -6.53 18.77 4.24
C ASP A 154 -5.87 17.40 4.03
N ASN A 155 -6.58 16.47 3.36
CA ASN A 155 -6.07 15.12 3.12
C ASN A 155 -4.88 15.10 2.14
N THR A 156 -4.86 15.98 1.13
CA THR A 156 -3.72 16.08 0.20
C THR A 156 -2.49 16.59 0.93
N TYR A 157 -2.64 17.62 1.79
CA TYR A 157 -1.54 18.14 2.59
C TYR A 157 -0.99 17.10 3.56
N SER A 158 -1.89 16.44 4.31
CA SER A 158 -1.55 15.31 5.17
C SER A 158 -0.81 14.21 4.41
N SER A 159 -1.24 13.89 3.20
CA SER A 159 -0.58 12.89 2.35
C SER A 159 0.83 13.31 1.92
N ALA A 160 1.04 14.59 1.63
CA ALA A 160 2.38 15.11 1.33
C ALA A 160 3.32 14.95 2.54
N VAL A 161 2.85 15.33 3.74
CA VAL A 161 3.63 15.17 4.98
C VAL A 161 3.97 13.70 5.23
N GLY A 162 2.98 12.81 5.16
CA GLY A 162 3.18 11.38 5.38
C GLY A 162 4.15 10.76 4.37
N SER A 163 3.98 11.08 3.08
CA SER A 163 4.82 10.52 2.01
C SER A 163 6.29 10.90 2.16
N CYS A 164 6.59 12.11 2.68
CA CYS A 164 7.96 12.53 2.99
C CYS A 164 8.62 11.67 4.08
N THR A 165 7.85 10.96 4.92
CA THR A 165 8.40 10.13 6.00
C THR A 165 8.69 8.69 5.58
N ALA A 166 8.17 8.22 4.44
CA ALA A 166 8.35 6.86 3.94
C ALA A 166 9.70 6.62 3.24
N TRP A 167 10.66 7.56 3.32
CA TRP A 167 11.98 7.49 2.66
C TRP A 167 12.84 6.29 3.10
N PHE A 168 12.53 5.69 4.24
CA PHE A 168 13.26 4.54 4.78
C PHE A 168 12.87 3.21 4.12
N GLU A 169 11.74 3.15 3.38
CA GLU A 169 11.23 1.93 2.75
C GLU A 169 12.30 1.16 1.96
N PRO A 170 13.15 1.81 1.13
CA PRO A 170 14.14 1.10 0.33
C PRO A 170 15.25 0.41 1.17
N TYR A 171 15.39 0.78 2.45
CA TYR A 171 16.39 0.23 3.37
C TYR A 171 15.88 -1.01 4.13
N VAL A 172 14.59 -1.34 4.02
CA VAL A 172 13.99 -2.47 4.76
C VAL A 172 14.55 -3.80 4.27
N ALA A 173 14.54 -4.08 2.96
CA ALA A 173 15.06 -5.35 2.43
C ALA A 173 16.56 -5.57 2.72
N PRO A 174 17.47 -4.56 2.57
CA PRO A 174 18.84 -4.67 3.06
C PRO A 174 18.96 -4.99 4.55
N THR A 175 18.09 -4.44 5.38
CA THR A 175 18.07 -4.70 6.83
C THR A 175 17.62 -6.14 7.12
N VAL A 176 16.56 -6.61 6.46
CA VAL A 176 16.10 -8.00 6.54
C VAL A 176 17.21 -8.96 6.09
N ALA A 177 17.95 -8.62 5.04
CA ALA A 177 19.05 -9.45 4.55
C ALA A 177 20.16 -9.63 5.60
N ARG A 178 20.44 -8.59 6.38
CA ARG A 178 21.43 -8.64 7.47
C ARG A 178 20.98 -9.46 8.67
N VAL A 179 19.68 -9.38 9.02
CA VAL A 179 19.15 -9.98 10.25
C VAL A 179 18.67 -11.42 10.03
N ALA A 180 17.97 -11.66 8.93
CA ALA A 180 17.29 -12.92 8.63
C ALA A 180 17.84 -13.64 7.38
N GLY A 181 18.87 -13.08 6.75
CA GLY A 181 19.53 -13.65 5.57
C GLY A 181 18.89 -13.24 4.24
N THR A 182 19.65 -13.44 3.16
CA THR A 182 19.28 -13.01 1.80
C THR A 182 18.02 -13.71 1.27
N ALA A 183 17.77 -14.97 1.66
CA ALA A 183 16.58 -15.71 1.26
C ALA A 183 15.29 -15.12 1.85
N ALA A 184 15.33 -14.64 3.10
CA ALA A 184 14.21 -13.94 3.72
C ALA A 184 13.98 -12.59 3.03
N ALA A 185 15.06 -11.84 2.78
CA ALA A 185 15.00 -10.55 2.12
C ALA A 185 14.48 -10.61 0.68
N SER A 186 14.77 -11.67 -0.08
CA SER A 186 14.29 -11.85 -1.45
C SER A 186 12.91 -12.48 -1.56
N SER A 187 12.32 -12.92 -0.43
CA SER A 187 10.94 -13.39 -0.40
C SER A 187 9.95 -12.25 -0.64
N TRP A 188 8.74 -12.55 -1.13
CA TRP A 188 7.67 -11.55 -1.25
C TRP A 188 7.38 -10.84 0.08
N LEU A 189 7.44 -11.58 1.20
CA LEU A 189 7.26 -11.03 2.54
C LEU A 189 8.33 -9.97 2.86
N GLY A 190 9.60 -10.31 2.66
CA GLY A 190 10.74 -9.43 3.01
C GLY A 190 10.99 -8.29 2.03
N SER A 191 10.74 -8.50 0.74
CA SER A 191 11.05 -7.54 -0.32
C SER A 191 9.91 -6.60 -0.68
N ALA A 192 8.66 -6.98 -0.38
CA ALA A 192 7.49 -6.20 -0.79
C ALA A 192 6.52 -5.92 0.37
N LEU A 193 6.04 -6.97 1.06
CA LEU A 193 5.01 -6.78 2.09
C LEU A 193 5.51 -5.99 3.30
N LEU A 194 6.68 -6.34 3.86
CA LEU A 194 7.25 -5.63 5.01
C LEU A 194 7.57 -4.16 4.73
N PRO A 195 8.29 -3.80 3.65
CA PRO A 195 8.51 -2.39 3.28
C PRO A 195 7.20 -1.61 3.16
N ALA A 196 6.23 -2.14 2.40
CA ALA A 196 4.94 -1.48 2.21
C ALA A 196 4.17 -1.32 3.54
N THR A 197 4.18 -2.33 4.41
CA THR A 197 3.48 -2.28 5.72
C THR A 197 4.03 -1.16 6.60
N LEU A 198 5.35 -1.01 6.63
CA LEU A 198 6.01 0.06 7.38
C LEU A 198 5.74 1.43 6.74
N ALA A 199 5.80 1.53 5.41
CA ALA A 199 5.47 2.76 4.69
C ALA A 199 4.04 3.23 5.03
N TYR A 200 3.03 2.35 4.92
CA TYR A 200 1.66 2.66 5.32
C TYR A 200 1.55 3.10 6.77
N SER A 201 2.19 2.39 7.69
CA SER A 201 2.17 2.73 9.12
C SER A 201 2.73 4.13 9.38
N THR A 202 3.79 4.52 8.67
CA THR A 202 4.40 5.86 8.80
C THR A 202 3.60 6.95 8.11
N VAL A 203 3.06 6.71 6.91
CA VAL A 203 2.23 7.69 6.19
C VAL A 203 0.97 8.01 6.99
N LYS A 204 0.30 6.98 7.52
CA LYS A 204 -0.89 7.17 8.37
C LYS A 204 -0.54 7.84 9.70
N GLY A 205 0.56 7.43 10.33
CA GLY A 205 0.99 7.98 11.61
C GLY A 205 1.44 9.45 11.54
N CYS A 206 2.21 9.81 10.51
CA CYS A 206 2.80 11.15 10.38
C CYS A 206 1.99 12.10 9.50
N GLY A 207 1.36 11.59 8.44
CA GLY A 207 0.63 12.41 7.49
C GLY A 207 -0.79 12.67 7.93
N TRP A 208 -1.53 11.59 8.14
CA TRP A 208 -2.97 11.65 8.38
C TRP A 208 -3.32 11.91 9.84
N ASN A 209 -2.31 11.91 10.72
CA ASN A 209 -2.51 11.86 12.17
C ASN A 209 -3.60 10.85 12.52
N ASP A 210 -3.62 9.72 11.80
CA ASP A 210 -4.68 8.72 11.77
C ASP A 210 -6.04 9.22 12.30
N TRP A 211 -6.71 10.12 11.57
CA TRP A 211 -8.10 10.55 11.87
C TRP A 211 -8.31 11.37 13.16
N GLY A 212 -7.27 11.99 13.74
CA GLY A 212 -7.39 12.94 14.85
C GLY A 212 -6.38 12.68 15.97
N LYS A 213 -6.64 13.19 17.19
CA LYS A 213 -5.70 12.96 18.31
C LYS A 213 -5.62 11.49 18.75
N SER A 214 -6.63 10.68 18.42
CA SER A 214 -6.84 9.33 18.98
C SER A 214 -6.62 8.18 18.00
N GLY A 215 -6.50 8.42 16.69
CA GLY A 215 -6.36 7.32 15.74
C GLY A 215 -7.65 6.83 15.08
N LEU A 216 -8.81 7.31 15.52
CA LEU A 216 -10.10 6.62 15.37
C LEU A 216 -11.21 7.53 14.86
N ASN A 217 -12.10 6.99 14.02
CA ASN A 217 -13.35 7.66 13.66
C ASN A 217 -14.42 7.54 14.77
N ASP A 218 -15.49 8.33 14.69
CA ASP A 218 -16.58 8.35 15.68
C ASP A 218 -17.19 6.98 16.00
N HIS A 219 -17.29 6.08 15.00
CA HIS A 219 -17.82 4.74 15.20
C HIS A 219 -16.79 3.84 15.91
N GLU A 220 -15.53 3.93 15.52
CA GLU A 220 -14.42 3.23 16.16
C GLU A 220 -14.27 3.67 17.62
N MET A 221 -14.38 4.96 17.93
CA MET A 221 -14.37 5.45 19.32
C MET A 221 -15.48 4.79 20.15
N ARG A 222 -16.71 4.72 19.62
CA ARG A 222 -17.85 4.05 20.28
C ARG A 222 -17.60 2.55 20.48
N MET A 223 -17.11 1.85 19.46
CA MET A 223 -16.82 0.39 19.54
C MET A 223 -15.76 0.05 20.61
N ASN A 224 -14.89 1.01 20.89
CA ASN A 224 -13.82 0.90 21.88
C ASN A 224 -14.18 1.50 23.25
N GLY A 225 -15.39 2.03 23.43
CA GLY A 225 -15.83 2.62 24.70
C GLY A 225 -15.12 3.93 25.05
N LEU A 226 -14.64 4.66 24.05
CA LEU A 226 -13.91 5.92 24.23
C LEU A 226 -14.84 7.13 24.08
N PRO A 227 -14.63 8.22 24.85
CA PRO A 227 -15.38 9.46 24.72
C PRO A 227 -15.01 10.17 23.42
N LYS A 228 -15.98 10.81 22.76
CA LYS A 228 -15.76 11.66 21.58
C LYS A 228 -14.92 12.89 21.92
#